data_AF-A0ABC8RRU2-F1
#
_entry.id   AF-A0ABC8RRU2-F1
#
_cell.length_a   1.000
_cell.length_b   1.000
_cell.length_c   1.000
_cell.angle_alpha   90.00
_cell.angle_beta   90.00
_cell.angle_gamma   90.00
#
_symmetry.space_group_name_H-M   'P 1'
#
loop_
_entity.id
_entity.type
_entity.pdbx_description
1 polymer ?
#
loop_
_entity_poly.entity_id
_entity_poly.type
_entity_poly.pdbx_seq_one_letter_code
_entity_poly.pdbx_strand_id
1 'polypeptide(L)'
;MEHGSFQDQSASTFSLTDEDHTLANSIRFTLNQDPRVTFCGYSIPHPSDARVNIRVQTTGDPASEVLKDSCQDLMLMCQHVRSSFDKAVADFMNEQGLKAMKIEQ
;
A
#
# COMPACT_ATOMS: atom_id res chain seq x y z
N MET A 1 -6.38 -16.15 2.19
CA MET A 1 -6.49 -17.37 1.37
C MET A 1 -6.73 -16.94 -0.08
N GLU A 2 -6.03 -17.53 -1.05
CA GLU A 2 -6.19 -17.21 -2.48
C GLU A 2 -7.29 -18.09 -3.08
N HIS A 3 -8.21 -17.45 -3.82
CA HIS A 3 -9.28 -18.09 -4.58
C HIS A 3 -9.07 -17.76 -6.07
N GLY A 4 -8.19 -18.53 -6.72
CA GLY A 4 -7.93 -18.51 -8.16
C GLY A 4 -8.31 -19.83 -8.82
N SER A 5 -8.51 -19.84 -10.15
CA SER A 5 -8.66 -21.08 -10.91
C SER A 5 -7.29 -21.74 -11.06
N PHE A 6 -7.17 -23.06 -10.85
CA PHE A 6 -5.92 -23.79 -11.11
C PHE A 6 -5.42 -23.67 -12.57
N GLN A 7 -6.30 -23.25 -13.49
CA GLN A 7 -6.00 -23.09 -14.91
C GLN A 7 -5.63 -21.65 -15.30
N ASP A 8 -6.00 -20.65 -14.50
CA ASP A 8 -5.75 -19.24 -14.79
C ASP A 8 -5.24 -18.51 -13.55
N GLN A 9 -3.93 -18.26 -13.55
CA GLN A 9 -3.23 -17.54 -12.48
C GLN A 9 -3.25 -16.03 -12.69
N SER A 10 -3.72 -15.54 -13.85
CA SER A 10 -3.79 -14.11 -14.14
C SER A 10 -4.92 -13.41 -13.37
N ALA A 11 -5.87 -14.18 -12.83
CA ALA A 11 -7.03 -13.65 -12.11
C ALA A 11 -7.31 -14.39 -10.80
N SER A 12 -7.00 -13.74 -9.68
CA SER A 12 -7.20 -14.30 -8.34
C SER A 12 -7.89 -13.32 -7.39
N THR A 13 -8.63 -13.88 -6.43
CA THR A 13 -9.17 -13.13 -5.29
C THR A 13 -8.41 -13.52 -4.03
N PHE A 14 -7.85 -12.53 -3.34
CA PHE A 14 -7.08 -12.70 -2.11
C PHE A 14 -7.91 -12.25 -0.92
N SER A 15 -8.25 -13.17 -0.03
CA SER A 15 -8.88 -12.84 1.26
C SER A 15 -7.84 -12.58 2.33
N LEU A 16 -7.80 -11.35 2.83
CA LEU A 16 -6.98 -10.92 3.96
C LEU A 16 -7.88 -10.80 5.19
N THR A 17 -7.53 -11.53 6.26
CA THR A 17 -8.22 -11.50 7.55
C THR A 17 -7.57 -10.46 8.45
N ASP A 18 -8.35 -9.92 9.39
CA ASP A 18 -7.95 -8.87 10.33
C ASP A 18 -7.49 -7.57 9.67
N GLU A 19 -7.97 -7.31 8.45
CA GLU A 19 -7.65 -6.12 7.66
C GLU A 19 -8.93 -5.39 7.22
N ASP A 20 -8.81 -4.10 6.94
CA ASP A 20 -9.93 -3.23 6.60
C ASP A 20 -9.63 -2.30 5.39
N HIS A 21 -10.46 -1.26 5.23
CA HIS A 21 -10.32 -0.26 4.17
C HIS A 21 -8.94 0.41 4.12
N THR A 22 -8.21 0.47 5.23
CA THR A 22 -6.92 1.16 5.34
C THR A 22 -5.88 0.50 4.45
N LEU A 23 -5.63 -0.80 4.66
CA LEU A 23 -4.70 -1.56 3.84
C LEU A 23 -5.27 -1.78 2.45
N ALA A 24 -6.55 -2.10 2.36
CA ALA A 24 -7.20 -2.46 1.10
C ALA A 24 -7.17 -1.31 0.07
N ASN A 25 -7.48 -0.08 0.50
CA ASN A 25 -7.48 1.08 -0.38
C ASN A 25 -6.06 1.49 -0.78
N SER A 26 -5.09 1.36 0.15
CA SER A 26 -3.68 1.63 -0.11
C SER A 26 -3.10 0.69 -1.17
N ILE A 27 -3.34 -0.62 -1.03
CA ILE A 27 -2.90 -1.63 -2.02
C ILE A 27 -3.65 -1.46 -3.34
N ARG A 28 -4.95 -1.16 -3.31
CA ARG A 28 -5.73 -0.88 -4.52
C ARG A 28 -5.17 0.33 -5.27
N PHE A 29 -4.62 1.32 -4.59
CA PHE A 29 -3.95 2.44 -5.25
C PHE A 29 -2.68 2.00 -5.98
N THR A 30 -1.80 1.21 -5.34
CA THR A 30 -0.56 0.74 -5.96
C THR A 30 -0.79 -0.20 -7.12
N LEU A 31 -1.71 -1.15 -6.98
CA LEU A 31 -2.11 -2.06 -8.06
C LEU A 31 -2.62 -1.31 -9.31
N ASN A 32 -3.34 -0.20 -9.15
CA ASN A 32 -3.83 0.58 -10.29
C ASN A 32 -2.72 1.34 -11.04
N GLN A 33 -1.53 1.49 -10.47
CA GLN A 33 -0.39 2.11 -11.15
C GLN A 33 0.43 1.10 -11.96
N ASP A 34 0.28 -0.20 -11.68
CA ASP A 34 1.02 -1.25 -12.39
C ASP A 34 0.39 -1.51 -13.78
N PRO A 35 1.13 -1.32 -14.89
CA PRO A 35 0.61 -1.54 -16.24
C PRO A 35 0.25 -3.01 -16.53
N ARG A 36 0.72 -3.97 -15.71
CA ARG A 36 0.36 -5.39 -15.80
C ARG A 36 -1.06 -5.65 -15.31
N VAL A 37 -1.64 -4.74 -14.52
CA VAL A 37 -2.98 -4.89 -13.94
C VAL A 37 -4.04 -4.36 -14.89
N THR A 38 -4.97 -5.24 -15.27
CA THR A 38 -6.14 -4.86 -16.07
C THR A 38 -7.32 -4.45 -15.18
N PHE A 39 -7.47 -5.10 -14.03
CA PHE A 39 -8.51 -4.78 -13.06
C PHE A 39 -8.03 -5.04 -11.63
N CYS A 40 -8.30 -4.11 -10.73
CA CYS A 40 -8.22 -4.37 -9.30
C CYS A 40 -9.36 -3.71 -8.53
N GLY A 41 -9.78 -4.37 -7.45
CA GLY A 41 -10.83 -3.86 -6.57
C GLY A 41 -10.83 -4.62 -5.26
N TYR A 42 -11.48 -4.06 -4.25
CA TYR A 42 -11.66 -4.75 -2.98
C TYR A 42 -13.09 -4.62 -2.48
N SER A 43 -13.51 -5.58 -1.65
CA SER A 43 -14.78 -5.54 -0.95
C SER A 43 -14.64 -6.11 0.45
N ILE A 44 -15.42 -5.56 1.39
CA ILE A 44 -15.63 -6.13 2.71
C ILE A 44 -16.97 -6.88 2.65
N PRO A 45 -17.00 -8.20 2.86
CA PRO A 45 -18.24 -8.99 2.73
C PRO A 45 -19.35 -8.51 3.65
N HIS A 46 -19.00 -8.09 4.86
CA HIS A 46 -19.92 -7.59 5.87
C HIS A 46 -19.18 -6.69 6.87
N PRO A 47 -19.75 -5.55 7.34
CA PRO A 47 -19.07 -4.64 8.27
C PRO A 47 -18.63 -5.26 9.60
N SER A 48 -19.28 -6.35 10.03
CA SER A 48 -18.92 -7.10 11.25
C SER A 48 -17.84 -8.17 11.04
N ASP A 49 -17.40 -8.40 9.81
CA ASP A 49 -16.34 -9.35 9.48
C ASP A 49 -15.07 -8.57 9.17
N ALA A 50 -14.02 -8.76 9.97
CA ALA A 50 -12.71 -8.13 9.75
C ALA A 50 -11.98 -8.87 8.63
N ARG A 51 -12.51 -8.79 7.41
CA ARG A 51 -11.96 -9.45 6.24
C ARG A 51 -12.19 -8.62 5.00
N VAL A 52 -11.12 -8.48 4.23
CA VAL A 52 -11.14 -7.84 2.91
C VAL A 52 -10.86 -8.88 1.84
N ASN A 53 -11.63 -8.83 0.76
CA ASN A 53 -11.34 -9.57 -0.46
C ASN A 53 -10.78 -8.62 -1.51
N ILE A 54 -9.55 -8.84 -1.95
CA ILE A 54 -8.89 -8.09 -3.02
C ILE A 54 -8.94 -8.92 -4.29
N ARG A 55 -9.58 -8.42 -5.34
CA ARG A 55 -9.58 -9.01 -6.67
C ARG A 55 -8.49 -8.37 -7.51
N VAL A 56 -7.63 -9.18 -8.11
CA VAL A 56 -6.59 -8.74 -9.05
C VAL A 56 -6.76 -9.53 -10.34
N GLN A 57 -6.74 -8.83 -11.47
CA GLN A 57 -6.69 -9.40 -12.81
C GLN A 57 -5.58 -8.71 -13.59
N THR A 58 -4.68 -9.51 -14.14
CA THR A 58 -3.52 -9.05 -14.89
C THR A 58 -3.70 -9.35 -16.38
N THR A 59 -2.76 -8.87 -17.20
CA THR A 59 -2.71 -9.16 -18.65
C THR A 59 -2.12 -10.53 -18.97
N GLY A 60 -1.55 -11.25 -17.99
CA GLY A 60 -0.96 -12.57 -18.19
C GLY A 60 -0.06 -13.04 -17.04
N ASP A 61 0.54 -12.11 -16.30
CA ASP A 61 1.40 -12.43 -15.15
C ASP A 61 0.59 -13.00 -13.97
N PRO A 62 1.17 -13.87 -13.12
CA PRO A 62 0.46 -14.37 -11.94
C PRO A 62 -0.01 -13.22 -11.03
N ALA A 63 -1.31 -13.18 -10.73
CA ALA A 63 -1.92 -12.15 -9.90
C ALA A 63 -1.30 -12.09 -8.48
N SER A 64 -0.78 -13.22 -7.99
CA SER A 64 -0.11 -13.31 -6.69
C SER A 64 1.26 -12.63 -6.69
N GLU A 65 2.00 -12.70 -7.80
CA GLU A 65 3.27 -12.01 -7.97
C GLU A 65 3.05 -10.50 -8.07
N VAL A 66 2.11 -10.08 -8.92
CA VAL A 66 1.77 -8.65 -9.09
C VAL A 66 1.26 -8.03 -7.79
N LEU A 67 0.46 -8.77 -7.00
CA LEU A 67 0.04 -8.32 -5.67
C LEU A 67 1.23 -8.16 -4.71
N LYS A 68 2.17 -9.09 -4.73
CA LYS A 68 3.36 -9.05 -3.87
C LYS A 68 4.26 -7.86 -4.21
N ASP A 69 4.49 -7.61 -5.49
CA ASP A 69 5.24 -6.45 -5.97
C ASP A 69 4.55 -5.15 -5.53
N SER A 70 3.24 -5.06 -5.71
CA SER A 70 2.44 -3.90 -5.28
C SER A 70 2.51 -3.63 -3.77
N CYS A 71 2.65 -4.68 -2.95
CA CYS A 71 2.90 -4.54 -1.51
C CYS A 71 4.31 -4.02 -1.22
N GLN A 72 5.33 -4.49 -1.96
CA GLN A 72 6.70 -4.00 -1.81
C GLN A 72 6.81 -2.52 -2.20
N ASP A 73 6.16 -2.12 -3.29
CA ASP A 73 6.10 -0.72 -3.72
C ASP A 73 5.42 0.16 -2.67
N LEU A 74 4.31 -0.32 -2.08
CA LEU A 74 3.66 0.39 -0.97
C LEU A 74 4.60 0.59 0.22
N MET A 75 5.37 -0.44 0.59
CA MET A 75 6.36 -0.34 1.67
C MET A 75 7.45 0.69 1.34
N LEU A 76 7.97 0.70 0.12
CA LEU A 76 8.99 1.66 -0.32
C LEU A 76 8.46 3.10 -0.30
N MET A 77 7.22 3.32 -0.74
CA MET A 77 6.58 4.63 -0.64
C MET A 77 6.45 5.09 0.82
N CYS A 78 5.98 4.22 1.72
CA CYS A 78 5.89 4.55 3.14
C CYS A 78 7.25 4.89 3.75
N GLN A 79 8.30 4.16 3.38
CA GLN A 79 9.68 4.44 3.82
C GLN A 79 10.16 5.80 3.30
N HIS A 80 9.88 6.12 2.04
CA HIS A 80 10.25 7.41 1.46
C HIS A 80 9.53 8.59 2.14
N VAL A 81 8.22 8.45 2.37
CA VAL A 81 7.42 9.46 3.08
C VAL A 81 7.97 9.68 4.49
N ARG A 82 8.23 8.60 5.23
CA ARG A 82 8.80 8.67 6.57
C ARG A 82 10.17 9.35 6.58
N SER A 83 11.08 8.94 5.70
CA SER A 83 12.42 9.55 5.63
C SER A 83 12.36 11.03 5.29
N SER A 84 11.47 11.43 4.38
CA SER A 84 11.29 12.82 4.00
C SER A 84 10.71 13.65 5.14
N PHE A 85 9.76 13.09 5.88
CA PHE A 85 9.17 13.72 7.06
C PHE A 85 10.19 13.88 8.19
N ASP A 86 10.92 12.81 8.54
CA ASP A 86 11.93 12.83 9.60
C ASP A 86 13.02 13.89 9.31
N LYS A 87 13.44 14.01 8.04
CA LYS A 87 14.37 15.06 7.61
C LYS A 87 13.77 16.46 7.79
N ALA A 88 12.55 16.69 7.33
CA ALA A 88 11.90 18.00 7.45
C ALA A 88 11.70 18.42 8.93
N VAL A 89 11.39 17.46 9.81
CA VAL A 89 11.29 17.70 11.25
C VAL A 89 12.64 18.05 11.86
N ALA A 90 13.70 17.33 11.50
CA ALA A 90 15.06 17.62 11.98
C ALA A 90 15.53 19.01 11.53
N ASP A 91 15.30 19.37 10.26
CA ASP A 91 15.65 20.68 9.71
C ASP A 91 14.89 21.79 10.45
N PHE A 92 13.58 21.62 10.69
CA PHE A 92 12.77 22.58 11.46
C PHE A 92 13.25 22.74 12.91
N MET A 93 13.56 21.65 13.60
CA MET A 93 14.06 21.70 14.98
C MET A 93 15.41 22.42 15.07
N ASN A 94 16.31 22.17 14.12
CA ASN A 94 17.61 22.84 14.04
C ASN A 94 17.45 24.35 13.82
N GLU A 95 16.57 24.77 12.91
CA GLU A 95 16.28 26.19 12.66
C GLU A 95 15.71 26.91 13.89
N GLN A 96 14.82 26.26 14.63
CA GLN A 96 14.24 26.85 15.85
C GLN A 96 15.28 26.96 16.98
N GLY A 97 16.16 25.97 17.13
CA GLY A 97 17.30 26.05 18.05
C GLY A 97 18.26 27.19 17.69
N LEU A 98 18.57 27.37 16.41
CA LEU A 98 19.38 28.47 15.89
C LEU A 98 18.73 29.85 16.11
N LYS A 99 17.40 29.96 16.02
CA LYS A 99 16.67 31.21 16.30
C LYS A 99 16.67 31.54 17.79
N ALA A 100 16.49 30.55 18.67
CA ALA A 100 16.54 30.75 20.12
C ALA A 100 17.91 31.29 20.58
N MET A 101 19.02 30.72 20.07
CA MET A 101 20.38 31.20 20.38
C MET A 101 20.68 32.61 19.88
N LYS A 102 19.99 33.09 18.84
CA LYS A 102 20.22 34.44 18.27
C LYS A 102 19.48 35.55 19.01
N ILE A 103 18.55 35.22 19.91
CA ILE A 103 17.75 36.21 20.68
C ILE A 103 18.47 36.61 21.98
N GLU A 104 19.48 35.85 22.42
CA GLU A 104 20.29 36.14 23.61
C GLU A 104 21.53 37.03 23.34
N GLN A 105 21.55 37.82 22.25
CA GLN A 105 22.58 38.85 22.01
C GLN A 105 21.99 40.25 21.85
#